data_AF-A0A0U4W2T4-F1
#
_entry.id   AF-A0A0U4W2T4-F1
#
_cell.length_a   1.000
_cell.length_b   1.000
_cell.length_c   1.000
_cell.angle_alpha   90.00
_cell.angle_beta   90.00
_cell.angle_gamma   90.00
#
_symmetry.space_group_name_H-M   'P 1'
#
loop_
_entity.id
_entity.type
_entity.pdbx_description
1 polymer ?
#
loop_
_entity_poly.entity_id
_entity_poly.type
_entity_poly.pdbx_seq_one_letter_code
_entity_poly.pdbx_strand_id
1 'polypeptide(L)'
;MERHMPEPGSNRGYKAWQYIEPILLMLIGGGRHIEELREIIEDEGLRKLTGMKKIPSPSTVGDWIRRQGNAIGNVMESIMKPYSLLPDGKRIKHA
;
A
#
# COMPACT_ATOMS: atom_id res chain seq x y z
N MET A 1 5.37 -7.20 11.06
CA MET A 1 4.68 -6.37 10.05
C MET A 1 3.28 -6.88 9.77
N GLU A 2 3.10 -8.14 9.36
CA GLU A 2 1.74 -8.73 9.16
C GLU A 2 0.90 -8.78 10.44
N ARG A 3 1.53 -9.00 11.60
CA ARG A 3 0.84 -9.12 12.91
C ARG A 3 0.02 -7.91 13.36
N HIS A 4 0.23 -6.73 12.77
CA HIS A 4 -0.46 -5.49 13.15
C HIS A 4 -1.48 -5.01 12.11
N MET A 5 -1.64 -5.78 11.04
CA MET A 5 -2.54 -5.48 9.94
C MET A 5 -3.66 -6.51 9.91
N PRO A 6 -4.91 -6.11 9.63
CA PRO A 6 -5.99 -7.08 9.50
C PRO A 6 -5.62 -8.10 8.43
N GLU A 7 -5.71 -9.38 8.78
CA GLU A 7 -5.49 -10.44 7.82
C GLU A 7 -6.52 -10.35 6.70
N PRO A 8 -6.17 -10.76 5.47
CA PRO A 8 -7.13 -10.78 4.39
C PRO A 8 -8.30 -11.71 4.77
N GLY A 9 -9.52 -11.19 4.77
CA GLY A 9 -10.72 -11.97 5.13
C GLY A 9 -11.06 -13.12 4.17
N SER A 10 -10.22 -13.36 3.15
CA SER A 10 -10.31 -14.53 2.27
C SER A 10 -8.93 -15.00 1.84
N ASN A 11 -8.79 -16.30 1.56
CA ASN A 11 -7.56 -16.97 1.12
C ASN A 11 -7.04 -16.49 -0.27
N ARG A 12 -7.67 -15.46 -0.86
CA ARG A 12 -7.31 -14.84 -2.16
C ARG A 12 -6.94 -13.36 -2.03
N GLY A 13 -7.01 -12.81 -0.82
CA GLY A 13 -6.76 -11.39 -0.55
C GLY A 13 -5.28 -10.99 -0.67
N TYR A 14 -5.04 -9.69 -0.61
CA TYR A 14 -3.70 -9.12 -0.66
C TYR A 14 -3.18 -8.90 0.75
N LYS A 15 -1.87 -9.09 0.94
CA LYS A 15 -1.17 -8.66 2.16
C LYS A 15 -1.21 -7.14 2.24
N ALA A 16 -1.23 -6.60 3.46
CA ALA A 16 -1.23 -5.16 3.70
C ALA A 16 -0.16 -4.39 2.93
N TRP A 17 1.07 -4.91 2.89
CA TRP A 17 2.17 -4.26 2.17
C TRP A 17 1.92 -4.14 0.67
N GLN A 18 1.17 -5.07 0.08
CA GLN A 18 0.81 -5.02 -1.34
C GLN A 18 -0.16 -3.89 -1.68
N TYR A 19 -0.86 -3.34 -0.68
CA TYR A 19 -1.62 -2.09 -0.81
C TYR A 19 -0.72 -0.88 -0.58
N ILE A 20 0.06 -0.89 0.51
CA ILE A 20 0.78 0.28 1.02
C ILE A 20 1.93 0.70 0.12
N GLU A 21 2.75 -0.26 -0.32
CA GLU A 21 3.94 0.00 -1.13
C GLU A 21 3.63 0.78 -2.44
N PRO A 22 2.66 0.36 -3.28
CA PRO A 22 2.33 1.11 -4.50
C PRO A 22 1.63 2.45 -4.19
N ILE A 23 0.87 2.58 -3.10
CA ILE A 23 0.30 3.87 -2.67
C ILE A 23 1.42 4.84 -2.27
N LEU A 24 2.40 4.40 -1.49
CA LEU A 24 3.53 5.22 -1.08
C LEU A 24 4.34 5.67 -2.30
N LEU A 25 4.60 4.76 -3.24
CA LEU A 25 5.32 5.09 -4.45
C LEU A 25 4.59 6.14 -5.30
N MET A 26 3.28 6.00 -5.47
CA MET A 26 2.43 6.99 -6.16
C MET A 26 2.51 8.35 -5.46
N LEU A 27 2.38 8.41 -4.13
CA LEU A 27 2.43 9.66 -3.38
C LEU A 27 3.81 10.33 -3.43
N ILE A 28 4.89 9.55 -3.32
CA ILE A 28 6.27 10.06 -3.40
C ILE A 28 6.57 10.58 -4.81
N GLY A 29 6.02 9.93 -5.84
CA GLY A 29 6.07 10.41 -7.23
C GLY A 29 5.23 11.67 -7.49
N GLY A 30 4.49 12.18 -6.49
CA GLY A 30 3.63 13.35 -6.60
C GLY A 30 2.21 13.07 -7.08
N GLY A 31 1.85 11.80 -7.23
CA GLY A 31 0.51 11.38 -7.63
C GLY A 31 -0.55 11.68 -6.58
N ARG A 32 -1.77 11.94 -7.03
CA ARG A 32 -2.89 12.43 -6.20
C ARG A 32 -4.17 11.62 -6.39
N HIS A 33 -4.25 10.80 -7.42
CA HIS A 33 -5.42 10.02 -7.79
C HIS A 33 -5.10 8.52 -7.76
N ILE A 34 -5.96 7.73 -7.12
CA ILE A 34 -5.78 6.27 -7.01
C ILE A 34 -5.69 5.58 -8.38
N GLU A 35 -6.26 6.17 -9.43
CA GLU A 35 -6.16 5.64 -10.81
C GLU A 35 -4.72 5.68 -11.35
N GLU A 36 -3.84 6.54 -10.84
CA GLU A 36 -2.41 6.59 -11.20
C GLU A 36 -1.65 5.31 -10.80
N LEU A 37 -2.23 4.48 -9.91
CA LEU A 37 -1.70 3.15 -9.63
C LEU A 37 -1.63 2.25 -10.88
N ARG A 38 -2.41 2.56 -11.93
CA ARG A 38 -2.33 1.84 -13.22
C ARG A 38 -0.95 1.99 -13.85
N GLU A 39 -0.33 3.15 -13.75
CA GLU A 39 1.01 3.40 -14.30
C GLU A 39 2.04 2.48 -13.62
N ILE A 40 1.95 2.34 -12.28
CA ILE A 40 2.80 1.41 -11.51
C ILE A 40 2.50 -0.06 -11.85
N ILE A 41 1.23 -0.41 -12.10
CA ILE A 41 0.83 -1.77 -12.47
C ILE A 41 1.37 -2.14 -13.86
N GLU A 42 1.33 -1.21 -14.80
CA GLU A 42 1.74 -1.42 -16.19
C GLU A 42 3.26 -1.36 -16.38
N ASP A 43 4.00 -0.64 -15.52
CA ASP A 43 5.45 -0.58 -15.56
C ASP A 43 6.11 -1.87 -15.03
N GLU A 44 6.40 -2.80 -15.94
CA GLU A 44 7.08 -4.05 -15.62
C GLU A 44 8.51 -3.83 -15.07
N GLY A 45 9.22 -2.81 -15.56
CA GLY A 45 10.60 -2.52 -15.15
C GLY A 45 10.65 -2.09 -13.69
N LEU A 46 9.81 -1.13 -13.32
CA LEU A 46 9.64 -0.66 -11.95
C LEU A 46 9.21 -1.80 -11.02
N ARG A 47 8.26 -2.63 -11.46
CA ARG A 47 7.79 -3.79 -10.68
C ARG A 47 8.87 -4.84 -10.46
N LYS A 48 9.73 -5.09 -11.47
CA LYS A 48 10.88 -6.00 -11.33
C LYS A 48 11.91 -5.42 -10.35
N LEU A 49 12.24 -4.14 -10.47
CA LEU A 49 13.21 -3.46 -9.60
C LEU A 49 12.78 -3.42 -8.13
N THR A 50 11.49 -3.17 -7.89
CA THR A 50 10.92 -3.09 -6.53
C THR A 50 10.49 -4.44 -5.95
N GLY A 51 10.35 -5.47 -6.78
CA GLY A 51 9.86 -6.78 -6.37
C GLY A 51 8.33 -6.86 -6.20
N MET A 52 7.58 -5.87 -6.69
CA MET A 52 6.11 -5.83 -6.64
C MET A 52 5.48 -6.84 -7.60
N LYS A 53 5.37 -8.09 -7.15
CA LYS A 53 4.83 -9.20 -7.96
C LYS A 53 3.32 -9.09 -8.22
N LYS A 54 2.56 -8.65 -7.22
CA LYS A 54 1.10 -8.61 -7.28
C LYS A 54 0.60 -7.33 -6.61
N ILE A 55 -0.01 -6.47 -7.39
CA ILE A 55 -0.53 -5.16 -7.00
C ILE A 55 -2.07 -5.19 -7.15
N PRO A 56 -2.85 -4.73 -6.15
CA PRO A 56 -4.30 -4.62 -6.29
C PRO A 56 -4.71 -3.58 -7.33
N SER A 57 -5.85 -3.77 -7.98
CA SER A 57 -6.42 -2.75 -8.88
C SER A 57 -6.77 -1.47 -8.12
N PRO A 58 -6.86 -0.30 -8.80
CA PRO A 58 -7.34 0.95 -8.20
C PRO A 58 -8.64 0.79 -7.42
N SER A 59 -9.62 0.07 -7.98
CA SER A 59 -10.89 -0.24 -7.30
C SER A 59 -10.70 -1.04 -6.01
N THR A 60 -9.86 -2.08 -6.06
CA THR A 60 -9.55 -2.92 -4.89
C THR A 60 -8.84 -2.12 -3.79
N VAL A 61 -7.98 -1.17 -4.18
CA VAL A 61 -7.33 -0.23 -3.25
C VAL A 61 -8.36 0.72 -2.63
N GLY A 62 -9.25 1.30 -3.43
CA GLY A 62 -10.33 2.17 -2.95
C GLY A 62 -11.25 1.47 -1.94
N ASP A 63 -11.63 0.22 -2.20
CA ASP A 63 -12.42 -0.61 -1.27
C ASP A 63 -11.66 -0.92 0.02
N TRP A 64 -10.36 -1.17 -0.08
CA TRP A 64 -9.52 -1.37 1.10
C TRP A 64 -9.44 -0.11 1.96
N ILE A 65 -9.21 1.07 1.36
CA ILE A 65 -9.17 2.35 2.06
C ILE A 65 -10.50 2.64 2.78
N ARG A 66 -11.65 2.45 2.12
CA ARG A 66 -12.97 2.61 2.76
C ARG A 66 -13.14 1.67 3.95
N ARG A 67 -12.75 0.40 3.82
CA ARG A 67 -12.83 -0.57 4.92
C ARG A 67 -11.93 -0.17 6.10
N GLN A 68 -10.70 0.28 5.84
CA GLN A 68 -9.81 0.73 6.91
C GLN A 68 -10.34 2.01 7.58
N GLY A 69 -10.84 2.98 6.80
CA GLY A 69 -11.48 4.18 7.32
C GLY A 69 -12.69 3.88 8.21
N ASN A 70 -13.52 2.92 7.83
CA ASN A 70 -14.67 2.50 8.64
C ASN A 70 -14.28 1.70 9.89
N ALA A 71 -13.17 0.97 9.86
CA ALA A 71 -12.72 0.13 10.98
C ALA A 71 -11.88 0.89 12.01
N ILE A 72 -11.05 1.84 11.56
CA ILE A 72 -10.05 2.54 12.39
C ILE A 72 -10.44 4.02 12.59
N GLY A 73 -11.42 4.53 11.85
CA GLY A 73 -11.87 5.94 11.89
C GLY A 73 -10.94 6.89 11.15
N ASN A 74 -9.65 6.54 10.97
CA ASN A 74 -8.66 7.34 10.27
C ASN A 74 -7.76 6.48 9.35
N VAL A 75 -7.81 6.76 8.04
CA VAL A 75 -6.99 6.09 7.02
C VAL A 75 -5.49 6.37 7.23
N MET A 76 -5.13 7.58 7.66
CA MET A 76 -3.73 7.93 7.91
C MET A 76 -3.15 7.12 9.06
N GLU A 77 -3.92 6.85 10.11
CA GLU A 77 -3.47 5.96 11.19
C GLU A 77 -3.24 4.54 10.67
N SER A 78 -4.10 4.08 9.76
CA SER A 78 -4.00 2.76 9.12
C SER A 78 -2.75 2.62 8.25
N ILE A 79 -2.24 3.71 7.70
CA ILE A 79 -1.02 3.77 6.87
C ILE A 79 0.23 4.02 7.74
N MET A 80 0.14 4.93 8.72
CA MET A 80 1.28 5.36 9.54
C MET A 80 1.68 4.34 10.59
N LYS A 81 0.73 3.62 11.19
CA LYS A 81 1.02 2.60 12.22
C LYS A 81 1.88 1.44 11.68
N PRO A 82 1.68 0.92 10.46
CA PRO A 82 2.61 -0.01 9.82
C PRO A 82 3.92 0.63 9.39
N TYR A 83 3.88 1.87 8.87
CA TYR A 83 5.07 2.57 8.40
C TYR A 83 6.06 2.83 9.55
N SER A 84 5.57 3.20 10.74
CA SER A 84 6.41 3.41 11.92
C SER A 84 7.03 2.12 12.48
N LEU A 85 6.42 0.96 12.15
CA LEU A 85 6.89 -0.38 12.56
C LEU A 85 7.77 -1.04 11.50
N LEU A 86 8.09 -0.35 10.40
CA LEU A 86 9.05 -0.83 9.41
C LEU A 86 10.46 -0.87 9.99
N PRO A 87 11.28 -1.88 9.66
CA PRO A 87 12.72 -1.84 9.96
C PRO A 87 13.34 -0.58 9.39
N ASP A 88 14.34 0.00 10.05
CA ASP A 88 14.92 1.30 9.66
C ASP A 88 15.48 1.34 8.22
N GLY A 89 15.81 0.19 7.63
CA GLY A 89 16.21 0.07 6.22
C GLY A 89 15.06 0.14 5.21
N LYS A 90 13.81 0.13 5.66
CA LYS A 90 12.59 0.28 4.86
C LYS A 90 11.80 1.55 5.18
N ARG A 91 12.21 2.29 6.22
CA ARG A 91 11.72 3.63 6.52
C ARG A 91 12.53 4.62 5.70
N ILE A 92 11.86 5.49 4.96
CA ILE A 92 12.56 6.58 4.29
C ILE A 92 13.01 7.54 5.39
N LYS A 93 14.32 7.65 5.55
CA LYS A 93 14.93 8.62 6.45
C LYS A 93 14.70 9.98 5.81
N HIS A 94 13.96 10.86 6.46
CA HIS A 94 13.96 12.27 6.08
C HIS A 94 15.41 12.76 6.21
N ALA A 95 15.99 13.18 5.07
CA ALA A 95 17.21 13.98 5.04
C ALA A 95 16.88 15.39 5.53
#